data_AF-A0A1G5J415-F1
#
_entry.id   AF-A0A1G5J415-F1
#
_cell.length_a   1.000
_cell.length_b   1.000
_cell.length_c   1.000
_cell.angle_alpha   90.00
_cell.angle_beta   90.00
_cell.angle_gamma   90.00
#
_symmetry.space_group_name_H-M   'P 1'
#
loop_
_entity.id
_entity.type
_entity.pdbx_description
1 polymer ?
#
loop_
_entity_poly.entity_id
_entity_poly.type
_entity_poly.pdbx_seq_one_letter_code
_entity_poly.pdbx_strand_id
1 'polypeptide(L)'
;MNVIYVKTFMPEKTDKKKFGEELKKFKKQTSVENEESTEVYISNPNNTNLSDTEMNDNKSNPIISVDEKRFDSDNRSEDYQAYENLVKETIDYESLEVTHHDDMRQVDEIVNLIVETVMCKNDKILIASNWYPASLVKKKFLMLTYSHIEYVLHCM
;
A
#
# COMPACT_ATOMS: atom_id res chain seq x y z
N MET A 1 -45.66 -24.97 5.93
CA MET A 1 -44.97 -24.47 7.15
C MET A 1 -43.47 -24.53 6.89
N ASN A 2 -42.78 -23.41 6.84
CA ASN A 2 -41.32 -23.37 6.63
C ASN A 2 -40.65 -23.10 7.98
N VAL A 3 -39.79 -24.02 8.41
CA VAL A 3 -39.00 -23.90 9.65
C VAL A 3 -37.65 -23.30 9.30
N ILE A 4 -37.34 -22.13 9.87
CA ILE A 4 -36.03 -21.47 9.75
C ILE A 4 -35.13 -22.02 10.85
N TYR A 5 -33.96 -22.58 10.49
CA TYR A 5 -32.93 -22.94 11.46
C TYR A 5 -31.96 -21.77 11.65
N VAL A 6 -31.89 -21.24 12.88
CA VAL A 6 -30.87 -20.26 13.28
C VAL A 6 -29.69 -21.03 13.86
N LYS A 7 -28.51 -20.92 13.23
CA LYS A 7 -27.27 -21.55 13.69
C LYS A 7 -26.53 -20.59 14.61
N THR A 8 -26.60 -20.83 15.91
CA THR A 8 -25.88 -20.06 16.95
C THR A 8 -24.38 -20.33 16.85
N PHE A 9 -23.57 -19.28 16.66
CA PHE A 9 -22.10 -19.38 16.70
C PHE A 9 -21.61 -19.22 18.14
N MET A 10 -21.01 -20.27 18.69
CA MET A 10 -20.09 -20.18 19.83
C MET A 10 -18.64 -20.27 19.32
N PRO A 11 -17.71 -19.40 19.76
CA PRO A 11 -16.32 -19.52 19.37
C PRO A 11 -15.63 -20.65 20.14
N GLU A 12 -14.97 -21.55 19.42
CA GLU A 12 -14.07 -22.56 19.97
C GLU A 12 -12.86 -21.88 20.63
N LYS A 13 -12.47 -22.40 21.79
CA LYS A 13 -11.36 -21.87 22.60
C LYS A 13 -10.05 -22.15 21.88
N THR A 14 -9.33 -21.08 21.54
CA THR A 14 -7.95 -21.13 21.04
C THR A 14 -6.95 -21.41 22.15
N ASP A 15 -6.03 -22.35 21.90
CA ASP A 15 -4.90 -22.67 22.76
C ASP A 15 -3.99 -21.45 22.97
N LYS A 16 -3.78 -21.10 24.23
CA LYS A 16 -2.92 -20.00 24.68
C LYS A 16 -1.45 -20.32 24.41
N LYS A 17 -0.89 -19.83 23.29
CA LYS A 17 0.56 -19.76 23.10
C LYS A 17 1.09 -18.51 23.79
N LYS A 18 1.90 -18.73 24.85
CA LYS A 18 2.53 -17.71 25.69
C LYS A 18 3.43 -16.79 24.85
N PHE A 19 3.13 -15.49 24.84
CA PHE A 19 4.11 -14.46 24.48
C PHE A 19 4.67 -13.91 25.79
N GLY A 20 5.94 -14.22 26.08
CA GLY A 20 6.65 -13.69 27.24
C GLY A 20 6.97 -12.22 27.02
N GLU A 21 6.34 -11.37 27.81
CA GLU A 21 6.65 -9.94 27.91
C GLU A 21 8.00 -9.78 28.63
N GLU A 22 9.02 -9.31 27.92
CA GLU A 22 10.25 -8.80 28.54
C GLU A 22 10.28 -7.28 28.37
N LEU A 23 9.62 -6.58 29.29
CA LEU A 23 9.67 -5.12 29.44
C LEU A 23 11.06 -4.72 29.95
N LYS A 24 11.96 -4.32 29.05
CA LYS A 24 13.24 -3.71 29.43
C LYS A 24 13.00 -2.40 30.17
N LYS A 25 13.46 -2.38 31.42
CA LYS A 25 13.38 -1.29 32.39
C LYS A 25 14.22 -0.08 31.93
N PHE A 26 13.58 1.04 31.60
CA PHE A 26 14.28 2.29 31.31
C PHE A 26 14.88 2.89 32.59
N LYS A 27 16.19 3.16 32.58
CA LYS A 27 16.89 3.85 33.67
C LYS A 27 16.66 5.35 33.52
N LYS A 28 15.94 5.97 34.45
CA LYS A 28 15.84 7.44 34.56
C LYS A 28 17.21 7.97 35.01
N GLN A 29 17.82 8.85 34.22
CA GLN A 29 18.95 9.66 34.65
C GLN A 29 18.46 11.09 34.87
N THR A 30 18.28 11.44 36.14
CA THR A 30 18.22 12.85 36.56
C THR A 30 18.71 12.89 38.00
N SER A 31 19.96 13.27 38.18
CA SER A 31 20.53 13.68 39.46
C SER A 31 21.46 14.86 39.16
N VAL A 32 20.91 16.03 39.45
CA VAL A 32 21.63 17.29 39.67
C VAL A 32 22.48 17.12 40.92
N GLU A 33 23.75 17.53 40.88
CA GLU A 33 24.49 18.02 42.05
C GLU A 33 25.81 18.72 41.62
N ASN A 34 25.78 20.05 41.76
CA ASN A 34 26.78 21.06 42.14
C ASN A 34 28.29 21.06 41.78
N GLU A 35 28.65 22.25 41.28
CA GLU A 35 29.77 23.16 41.65
C GLU A 35 31.17 23.03 41.00
N GLU A 36 31.68 24.21 40.63
CA GLU A 36 32.75 24.53 39.68
C GLU A 36 34.17 24.50 40.27
N SER A 37 35.18 24.28 39.42
CA SER A 37 36.34 25.19 39.28
C SER A 37 37.20 24.86 38.04
N THR A 38 37.32 25.86 37.15
CA THR A 38 38.48 26.25 36.31
C THR A 38 39.57 25.23 35.97
N GLU A 39 39.79 24.96 34.67
CA GLU A 39 40.91 25.52 33.88
C GLU A 39 40.91 24.98 32.44
N VAL A 40 41.22 25.90 31.52
CA VAL A 40 41.22 25.74 30.07
C VAL A 40 42.48 24.99 29.64
N TYR A 41 42.34 23.81 29.03
CA TYR A 41 43.37 23.26 28.15
C TYR A 41 42.83 23.20 26.72
N ILE A 42 43.19 24.23 25.95
CA ILE A 42 43.08 24.20 24.49
C ILE A 42 44.12 23.20 24.00
N SER A 43 43.67 22.12 23.35
CA SER A 43 44.55 21.29 22.53
C SER A 43 43.87 20.90 21.22
N ASN A 44 44.16 21.73 20.22
CA ASN A 44 44.17 21.55 18.76
C ASN A 44 42.92 21.06 17.99
N PRO A 45 42.66 21.65 16.80
CA PRO A 45 41.52 21.31 15.98
C PRO A 45 41.79 20.00 15.22
N ASN A 46 40.83 19.08 15.23
CA ASN A 46 40.80 18.02 14.24
C ASN A 46 39.58 18.22 13.35
N ASN A 47 39.81 18.83 12.20
CA ASN A 47 38.87 18.84 11.09
C ASN A 47 38.92 17.48 10.42
N THR A 48 37.92 16.65 10.67
CA THR A 48 37.57 15.56 9.76
C THR A 48 36.07 15.52 9.60
N ASN A 49 35.60 16.20 8.55
CA ASN A 49 34.36 15.83 7.87
C ASN A 49 34.47 14.35 7.46
N LEU A 50 33.76 13.47 8.14
CA LEU A 50 33.36 12.18 7.61
C LEU A 50 31.87 12.05 7.89
N SER A 51 31.09 12.46 6.89
CA SER A 51 29.68 12.13 6.79
C SER A 51 29.56 10.61 6.66
N ASP A 52 29.28 9.92 7.77
CA ASP A 52 28.73 8.57 7.73
C ASP A 52 27.25 8.67 7.34
N THR A 53 26.99 9.17 6.13
CA THR A 53 25.75 8.84 5.45
C THR A 53 25.95 7.41 4.99
N GLU A 54 25.56 6.46 5.84
CA GLU A 54 25.33 5.09 5.41
C GLU A 54 24.53 5.17 4.10
N MET A 55 25.17 4.79 3.01
CA MET A 55 24.52 4.54 1.74
C MET A 55 23.50 3.46 2.03
N ASN A 56 22.24 3.84 2.27
CA ASN A 56 21.19 2.87 2.21
C ASN A 56 21.19 2.38 0.76
N ASP A 57 21.45 1.09 0.56
CA ASP A 57 21.21 0.41 -0.71
C ASP A 57 19.70 0.29 -0.96
N ASN A 58 18.95 1.38 -0.78
CA ASN A 58 17.69 1.53 -1.45
C ASN A 58 18.07 1.60 -2.94
N LYS A 59 18.04 0.43 -3.56
CA LYS A 59 18.01 0.30 -5.00
C LYS A 59 16.67 0.90 -5.43
N SER A 60 16.64 2.22 -5.56
CA SER A 60 15.54 2.92 -6.21
C SER A 60 15.35 2.25 -7.56
N ASN A 61 14.15 1.75 -7.83
CA ASN A 61 13.82 1.38 -9.20
C ASN A 61 14.05 2.64 -10.05
N PRO A 62 14.95 2.61 -11.05
CA PRO A 62 15.09 3.75 -11.94
C PRO A 62 13.71 4.01 -12.56
N ILE A 63 13.28 5.26 -12.55
CA ILE A 63 12.15 5.70 -13.38
C ILE A 63 12.51 5.27 -14.79
N ILE A 64 11.77 4.31 -15.35
CA ILE A 64 11.96 3.85 -16.71
C ILE A 64 11.73 5.07 -17.59
N SER A 65 12.80 5.66 -18.10
CA SER A 65 12.71 6.60 -19.22
C SER A 65 12.10 5.80 -20.37
N VAL A 66 10.86 6.15 -20.72
CA VAL A 66 10.12 5.57 -21.84
C VAL A 66 10.97 5.73 -23.10
N ASP A 67 11.61 4.63 -23.50
CA ASP A 67 12.22 4.52 -24.82
C ASP A 67 11.08 4.19 -25.78
N GLU A 68 10.70 5.19 -26.57
CA GLU A 68 9.50 5.30 -27.40
C GLU A 68 9.50 4.37 -28.63
N LYS A 69 10.00 3.13 -28.49
CA LYS A 69 10.16 2.20 -29.62
C LYS A 69 10.01 0.73 -29.22
N ARG A 70 8.83 0.32 -28.74
CA ARG A 70 8.24 -1.03 -28.94
C ARG A 70 6.71 -0.95 -28.86
N PHE A 71 6.08 -0.28 -29.84
CA PHE A 71 4.69 -0.57 -30.18
C PHE A 71 4.68 -1.75 -31.15
N ASP A 72 5.02 -2.93 -30.64
CA ASP A 72 4.63 -4.17 -31.30
C ASP A 72 3.18 -4.44 -30.90
N SER A 73 2.33 -4.10 -31.86
CA SER A 73 0.89 -4.31 -31.95
C SER A 73 0.41 -5.66 -31.41
N ASP A 74 -0.61 -5.60 -30.56
CA ASP A 74 -1.63 -6.64 -30.35
C ASP A 74 -1.23 -7.95 -29.65
N ASN A 75 -0.68 -7.84 -28.45
CA ASN A 75 -0.72 -8.96 -27.50
C ASN A 75 -0.85 -8.43 -26.07
N ARG A 76 -1.90 -7.64 -25.79
CA ARG A 76 -2.38 -7.54 -24.40
C ARG A 76 -2.67 -8.99 -24.00
N SER A 77 -1.87 -9.52 -23.07
CA SER A 77 -1.97 -10.91 -22.61
C SER A 77 -3.44 -11.27 -22.40
N GLU A 78 -3.88 -12.46 -22.83
CA GLU A 78 -5.26 -12.94 -22.66
C GLU A 78 -5.77 -12.72 -21.22
N ASP A 79 -4.88 -12.89 -20.23
CA ASP A 79 -5.14 -12.59 -18.82
C ASP A 79 -5.56 -11.14 -18.60
N TYR A 80 -4.85 -10.18 -19.22
CA TYR A 80 -5.16 -8.76 -19.09
C TYR A 80 -6.56 -8.46 -19.61
N GLN A 81 -6.91 -8.96 -20.80
CA GLN A 81 -8.23 -8.74 -21.37
C GLN A 81 -9.33 -9.36 -20.51
N ALA A 82 -9.09 -10.54 -19.95
CA ALA A 82 -10.03 -11.19 -19.03
C ALA A 82 -10.26 -10.35 -17.76
N TYR A 83 -9.20 -9.83 -17.15
CA TYR A 83 -9.33 -8.95 -15.98
C TYR A 83 -9.95 -7.61 -16.30
N GLU A 84 -9.63 -7.02 -17.46
CA GLU A 84 -10.26 -5.77 -17.92
C GLU A 84 -11.77 -5.95 -18.09
N ASN A 85 -12.20 -7.02 -18.75
CA ASN A 85 -13.61 -7.33 -18.94
C ASN A 85 -14.31 -7.56 -17.60
N LEU A 86 -13.69 -8.32 -16.69
CA LEU A 86 -14.22 -8.57 -15.35
C LEU A 86 -14.41 -7.26 -14.55
N VAL A 87 -13.42 -6.37 -14.60
CA VAL A 87 -13.50 -5.08 -13.91
C VAL A 87 -14.60 -4.22 -14.53
N LYS A 88 -14.66 -4.12 -15.86
CA LYS A 88 -15.68 -3.36 -16.59
C LYS A 88 -17.10 -3.84 -16.27
N GLU A 89 -17.30 -5.15 -16.18
CA GLU A 89 -18.57 -5.75 -15.75
C GLU A 89 -18.92 -5.37 -14.30
N THR A 90 -17.95 -5.47 -13.38
CA THR A 90 -18.19 -5.22 -11.94
C THR A 90 -18.56 -3.77 -11.66
N ILE A 91 -17.95 -2.82 -12.38
CA ILE A 91 -18.20 -1.39 -12.18
C ILE A 91 -19.36 -0.84 -13.01
N ASP A 92 -20.02 -1.67 -13.82
CA ASP A 92 -21.06 -1.25 -14.78
C ASP A 92 -20.55 -0.14 -15.71
N TYR A 93 -19.47 -0.46 -16.43
CA TYR A 93 -18.77 0.47 -17.30
C TYR A 93 -19.67 1.03 -18.42
N GLU A 94 -20.59 0.24 -18.97
CA GLU A 94 -21.56 0.69 -19.97
C GLU A 94 -22.47 1.81 -19.42
N SER A 95 -22.89 1.71 -18.17
CA SER A 95 -23.67 2.78 -17.53
C SER A 95 -22.86 4.06 -17.32
N LEU A 96 -21.56 3.94 -17.03
CA LEU A 96 -20.64 5.08 -16.92
C LEU A 96 -20.43 5.79 -18.27
N GLU A 97 -20.35 5.05 -19.38
CA GLU A 97 -20.25 5.64 -20.73
C GLU A 97 -21.44 6.54 -21.06
N VAL A 98 -22.63 6.18 -20.60
CA VAL A 98 -23.86 6.96 -20.84
C VAL A 98 -23.95 8.16 -19.90
N THR A 99 -23.64 7.98 -18.62
CA THR A 99 -23.87 8.98 -17.57
C THR A 99 -22.73 9.98 -17.41
N HIS A 100 -21.50 9.57 -17.74
CA HIS A 100 -20.25 10.32 -17.52
C HIS A 100 -19.38 10.36 -18.78
N HIS A 101 -19.99 10.55 -19.96
CA HIS A 101 -19.32 10.54 -21.27
C HIS A 101 -18.06 11.43 -21.33
N ASP A 102 -18.10 12.61 -20.73
CA ASP A 102 -16.99 13.58 -20.79
C ASP A 102 -15.80 13.20 -19.89
N ASP A 103 -16.05 12.36 -18.88
CA ASP A 103 -15.07 11.93 -17.87
C ASP A 103 -14.50 10.53 -18.17
N MET A 104 -14.82 9.95 -19.32
CA MET A 104 -14.41 8.58 -19.67
C MET A 104 -12.89 8.37 -19.65
N ARG A 105 -12.10 9.43 -19.87
CA ARG A 105 -10.64 9.37 -19.70
C ARG A 105 -10.24 8.99 -18.27
N GLN A 106 -10.92 9.58 -17.27
CA GLN A 106 -10.68 9.28 -15.86
C GLN A 106 -11.21 7.89 -15.51
N VAL A 107 -12.37 7.51 -16.06
CA VAL A 107 -12.92 6.15 -15.88
C VAL A 107 -11.94 5.09 -16.41
N ASP A 108 -11.39 5.30 -17.61
CA ASP A 108 -10.39 4.42 -18.21
C ASP A 108 -9.12 4.31 -17.35
N GLU A 109 -8.62 5.42 -16.83
CA GLU A 109 -7.46 5.44 -15.92
C GLU A 109 -7.75 4.68 -14.63
N ILE A 110 -8.94 4.85 -14.05
CA ILE A 110 -9.36 4.11 -12.85
C ILE A 110 -9.46 2.61 -13.16
N VAL A 111 -10.07 2.21 -14.28
CA VAL A 111 -10.15 0.81 -14.71
C VAL A 111 -8.77 0.21 -14.88
N ASN A 112 -7.86 0.89 -15.60
CA ASN A 112 -6.49 0.43 -15.80
C ASN A 112 -5.76 0.24 -14.46
N LEU A 113 -5.91 1.17 -13.52
CA LEU A 113 -5.33 1.06 -12.18
C LEU A 113 -5.88 -0.15 -11.40
N ILE A 114 -7.20 -0.38 -11.48
CA ILE A 114 -7.84 -1.56 -10.86
C ILE A 114 -7.24 -2.83 -11.48
N VAL A 115 -7.18 -2.93 -12.81
CA VAL A 115 -6.66 -4.09 -13.55
C VAL A 115 -5.20 -4.37 -13.17
N GLU A 116 -4.34 -3.36 -13.19
CA GLU A 116 -2.93 -3.49 -12.78
C GLU A 116 -2.79 -4.00 -11.34
N THR A 117 -3.63 -3.49 -10.44
CA THR A 117 -3.63 -3.90 -9.03
C THR A 117 -4.06 -5.36 -8.87
N VAL A 118 -5.12 -5.78 -9.56
CA VAL A 118 -5.61 -7.18 -9.47
C VAL A 118 -4.65 -8.18 -10.13
N MET A 119 -3.92 -7.75 -11.15
CA MET A 119 -2.88 -8.55 -11.82
C MET A 119 -1.55 -8.59 -11.07
N CYS A 120 -1.38 -7.84 -9.97
CA CYS A 120 -0.14 -7.82 -9.21
C CYS A 120 0.31 -9.23 -8.79
N LYS A 121 1.55 -9.60 -9.11
CA LYS A 121 2.12 -10.94 -8.83
C LYS A 121 2.70 -11.07 -7.43
N ASN A 122 2.91 -9.96 -6.72
CA ASN A 122 3.47 -9.97 -5.38
C ASN A 122 2.43 -10.44 -4.37
N ASP A 123 2.88 -11.12 -3.30
CA ASP A 123 2.00 -11.57 -2.21
C ASP A 123 1.52 -10.44 -1.30
N LYS A 124 2.17 -9.27 -1.38
CA LYS A 124 1.86 -8.08 -0.59
C LYS A 124 1.94 -6.81 -1.43
N ILE A 125 1.12 -5.84 -1.08
CA ILE A 125 1.05 -4.51 -1.69
C ILE A 125 1.28 -3.47 -0.60
N LEU A 126 2.10 -2.47 -0.89
CA LEU A 126 2.37 -1.35 0.02
C LEU A 126 1.33 -0.25 -0.20
N ILE A 127 0.56 0.10 0.82
CA ILE A 127 -0.43 1.17 0.79
C ILE A 127 -0.19 2.08 2.00
N ALA A 128 0.04 3.37 1.78
CA ALA A 128 0.32 4.34 2.84
C ALA A 128 1.38 3.84 3.86
N SER A 129 2.53 3.39 3.34
CA SER A 129 3.65 2.84 4.14
C SER A 129 3.37 1.57 4.93
N ASN A 130 2.24 0.88 4.68
CA ASN A 130 1.88 -0.37 5.34
C ASN A 130 1.75 -1.50 4.32
N TRP A 131 2.25 -2.69 4.67
CA TRP A 131 2.15 -3.89 3.82
C TRP A 131 0.83 -4.62 4.06
N TYR A 132 0.03 -4.78 3.01
CA TYR A 132 -1.21 -5.56 3.02
C TYR A 132 -1.05 -6.82 2.19
N PRO A 133 -1.68 -7.95 2.56
CA PRO A 133 -1.77 -9.12 1.69
C PRO A 133 -2.40 -8.74 0.35
N ALA A 134 -1.78 -9.11 -0.76
CA ALA A 134 -2.30 -8.78 -2.09
C ALA A 134 -3.70 -9.35 -2.27
N SER A 135 -3.96 -10.58 -1.81
CA SER A 135 -5.31 -11.19 -1.85
C SER A 135 -6.40 -10.30 -1.22
N LEU A 136 -6.10 -9.64 -0.10
CA LEU A 136 -7.03 -8.71 0.55
C LEU A 136 -7.25 -7.47 -0.30
N VAL A 137 -6.19 -6.89 -0.85
CA VAL A 137 -6.26 -5.70 -1.69
C VAL A 137 -7.04 -5.99 -2.98
N LYS A 138 -6.68 -7.06 -3.71
CA LYS A 138 -7.38 -7.51 -4.92
C LYS A 138 -8.87 -7.70 -4.67
N LYS A 139 -9.24 -8.35 -3.56
CA LYS A 139 -10.64 -8.52 -3.17
C LYS A 139 -11.35 -7.17 -3.00
N LYS A 140 -10.73 -6.19 -2.35
CA LYS A 140 -11.33 -4.86 -2.17
C LYS A 140 -11.53 -4.11 -3.49
N PHE A 141 -10.53 -4.17 -4.37
CA PHE A 141 -10.60 -3.56 -5.70
C PHE A 141 -11.70 -4.20 -6.57
N LEU A 142 -11.83 -5.53 -6.53
CA LEU A 142 -12.90 -6.26 -7.23
C LEU A 142 -14.28 -6.14 -6.55
N MET A 143 -14.40 -5.44 -5.42
CA MET A 143 -15.69 -5.12 -4.78
C MET A 143 -16.19 -3.71 -5.14
N LEU A 144 -15.42 -2.95 -5.92
CA LEU A 144 -15.84 -1.65 -6.44
C LEU A 144 -16.97 -1.85 -7.45
N THR A 145 -17.89 -0.90 -7.46
CA THR A 145 -19.11 -0.91 -8.29
C THR A 145 -19.32 0.49 -8.88
N TYR A 146 -20.30 0.65 -9.77
CA TYR A 146 -20.71 1.94 -10.33
C TYR A 146 -20.67 3.10 -9.32
N SER A 147 -21.36 2.96 -8.18
CA SER A 147 -21.46 4.03 -7.18
C SER A 147 -20.12 4.44 -6.56
N HIS A 148 -19.14 3.54 -6.53
CA HIS A 148 -17.80 3.89 -6.05
C HIS A 148 -17.06 4.74 -7.08
N ILE A 149 -17.19 4.42 -8.37
CA ILE A 149 -16.58 5.19 -9.45
C ILE A 149 -17.25 6.55 -9.56
N GLU A 150 -18.57 6.59 -9.56
CA GLU A 150 -19.36 7.82 -9.55
C GLU A 150 -18.98 8.75 -8.38
N TYR A 151 -18.79 8.21 -7.18
CA TYR A 151 -18.32 8.99 -6.03
C TYR A 151 -16.93 9.60 -6.27
N VAL A 152 -16.01 8.84 -6.87
CA VAL A 152 -14.67 9.33 -7.20
C VAL A 152 -14.74 10.46 -8.23
N LEU A 153 -15.52 10.29 -9.30
CA LEU A 153 -15.73 11.32 -10.32
C LEU A 153 -16.33 12.60 -9.72
N HIS A 154 -17.28 12.48 -8.80
CA HIS A 154 -17.87 13.63 -8.10
C HIS A 154 -16.88 14.41 -7.20
N CYS A 155 -15.81 13.76 -6.75
CA CYS A 155 -14.82 14.37 -5.85
C CYS A 155 -13.63 15.03 -6.57
N MET A 156 -13.49 14.82 -7.88
CA MET A 156 -12.43 15.43 -8.70
C MET A 156 -12.80 16.87 -9.10
#